data_AF-A0AAV5Y5W8-F1
#
_entry.id   AF-A0AAV5Y5W8-F1
#
_cell.length_a   1.000
_cell.length_b   1.000
_cell.length_c   1.000
_cell.angle_alpha   90.00
_cell.angle_beta   90.00
_cell.angle_gamma   90.00
#
_symmetry.space_group_name_H-M   'P 1'
#
loop_
_entity.id
_entity.type
_entity.pdbx_description
1 polymer ?
#
loop_
_entity_poly.entity_id
_entity_poly.type
_entity_poly.pdbx_seq_one_letter_code
_entity_poly.pdbx_strand_id
1 'polypeptide(L)'
;MLPITADSLTQCPHCRADLHACRQCSHFDTTRRFECTQDIPERIADKKARNDCERFSLMVTVERDTSGGSVRPEDARRSFGNLFKK
;
A
#
# COMPACT_ATOMS: atom_id res chain seq x y z
N MET A 1 -9.40 -16.97 -14.56
CA MET A 1 -9.59 -16.16 -13.34
C MET A 1 -9.97 -17.13 -12.22
N LEU A 2 -8.99 -17.64 -11.47
CA LEU A 2 -9.25 -18.59 -10.38
C LEU A 2 -9.84 -17.83 -9.17
N PRO A 3 -10.80 -18.41 -8.44
CA PRO A 3 -11.48 -17.72 -7.36
C PRO A 3 -10.53 -17.60 -6.17
N ILE A 4 -10.44 -16.40 -5.59
CA ILE A 4 -9.78 -16.18 -4.31
C ILE A 4 -10.65 -16.87 -3.25
N THR A 5 -10.39 -18.15 -2.99
CA THR A 5 -11.00 -18.89 -1.89
C THR A 5 -10.40 -18.38 -0.58
N ALA A 6 -11.18 -18.28 0.49
CA ALA A 6 -10.82 -17.62 1.75
C ALA A 6 -9.48 -18.07 2.40
N ASP A 7 -8.98 -19.27 2.11
CA ASP A 7 -7.62 -19.73 2.49
C ASP A 7 -6.49 -18.85 1.90
N SER A 8 -6.72 -18.26 0.72
CA SER A 8 -5.82 -17.32 0.05
C SER A 8 -5.75 -15.94 0.73
N LEU A 9 -6.46 -15.72 1.83
CA LEU A 9 -6.38 -14.48 2.64
C LEU A 9 -5.27 -14.52 3.69
N THR A 10 -4.61 -15.67 3.89
CA THR A 10 -3.54 -15.81 4.88
C THR A 10 -2.16 -15.53 4.32
N GLN A 11 -1.95 -15.80 3.02
CA GLN A 11 -0.68 -15.64 2.32
C GLN A 11 -0.90 -15.08 0.91
N CYS A 12 0.06 -14.29 0.44
CA CYS A 12 0.03 -13.77 -0.92
C CYS A 12 0.14 -14.91 -1.95
N PRO A 13 -0.76 -15.00 -2.95
CA PRO A 13 -0.72 -16.08 -3.94
C PRO A 13 0.51 -16.03 -4.86
N HIS A 14 1.16 -14.87 -4.99
CA HIS A 14 2.31 -14.69 -5.88
C HIS A 14 3.65 -15.01 -5.21
N CYS A 15 3.86 -14.54 -3.98
CA CYS A 15 5.15 -14.69 -3.29
C CYS A 15 5.09 -15.53 -2.00
N ARG A 16 3.91 -16.03 -1.62
CA ARG A 16 3.64 -16.78 -0.38
C ARG A 16 4.05 -16.06 0.91
N ALA A 17 4.21 -14.74 0.85
CA ALA A 17 4.43 -13.97 2.06
C ALA A 17 3.17 -13.97 2.91
N ASP A 18 3.34 -14.08 4.22
CA ASP A 18 2.25 -13.94 5.18
C ASP A 18 1.57 -12.57 5.05
N LEU A 19 0.24 -12.61 5.11
CA LEU A 19 -0.62 -11.44 5.20
C LEU A 19 -0.89 -11.10 6.67
N HIS A 20 -1.43 -9.91 6.93
CA HIS A 20 -1.65 -9.40 8.30
C HIS A 20 -0.32 -9.20 9.07
N ALA A 21 0.73 -8.76 8.36
CA ALA A 21 2.01 -8.38 8.95
C ALA A 21 2.09 -6.86 9.20
N CYS A 22 2.80 -6.41 10.24
CA CYS A 22 2.91 -4.97 10.55
C CYS A 22 3.36 -4.13 9.33
N ARG A 23 4.29 -4.63 8.52
CA ARG A 23 4.78 -3.93 7.32
C ARG A 23 3.70 -3.66 6.26
N GLN A 24 2.59 -4.40 6.30
CA GLN A 24 1.45 -4.26 5.40
C GLN A 24 0.37 -3.34 5.98
N CYS A 25 0.55 -2.86 7.22
CA CYS A 25 -0.42 -2.05 7.92
C CYS A 25 -0.31 -0.58 7.53
N SER A 26 -1.44 0.11 7.33
CA SER A 26 -1.50 1.57 7.09
C SER A 26 -1.01 2.40 8.28
N HIS A 27 -0.92 1.80 9.47
CA HIS A 27 -0.48 2.46 10.70
C HIS A 27 1.00 2.26 11.03
N PHE A 28 1.73 1.50 10.21
CA PHE A 28 3.14 1.22 10.43
C PHE A 28 3.99 2.48 10.21
N ASP A 29 4.75 2.87 11.23
CA ASP A 29 5.60 4.05 11.23
C ASP A 29 6.84 3.78 12.07
N THR A 30 8.00 3.69 11.42
CA THR A 30 9.28 3.33 12.05
C THR A 30 9.80 4.39 13.04
N THR A 31 9.22 5.58 13.04
CA THR A 31 9.62 6.68 13.94
C THR A 31 8.87 6.66 15.27
N ARG A 32 7.84 5.82 15.40
CA ARG A 32 6.97 5.76 16.58
C ARG A 32 7.37 4.64 17.53
N ARG A 33 6.90 4.75 18.79
CA ARG A 33 6.99 3.66 19.76
C ARG A 33 6.34 2.41 19.17
N PHE A 34 7.05 1.28 19.28
CA PHE A 34 6.65 -0.01 18.72
C PHE A 34 6.46 -0.06 17.20
N GLU A 35 6.91 0.99 16.50
CA GLU A 35 6.80 1.16 15.05
C GLU A 35 5.33 1.22 14.57
N CYS A 36 4.44 1.76 15.40
CA CYS A 36 3.01 1.88 15.13
C CYS A 36 2.49 3.26 15.55
N THR A 37 1.60 3.83 14.74
CA THR A 37 0.89 5.09 15.07
C THR A 37 -0.30 4.90 16.00
N GLN A 38 -0.78 3.67 16.17
CA GLN A 38 -1.86 3.31 17.09
C GLN A 38 -1.31 2.87 18.45
N ASP A 39 -2.12 3.05 19.50
CA ASP A 39 -1.83 2.47 20.81
C ASP A 39 -2.03 0.95 20.73
N ILE A 40 -0.94 0.20 20.93
CA ILE A 40 -0.92 -1.26 20.95
C ILE A 40 -0.36 -1.74 22.29
N PRO A 41 -0.90 -2.85 22.84
CA PRO A 41 -0.53 -3.33 24.17
C PRO A 41 0.92 -3.83 24.24
N GLU A 42 1.43 -4.43 23.15
CA GLU A 42 2.76 -5.02 23.10
C GLU A 42 3.49 -4.73 21.78
N ARG A 43 4.83 -4.66 21.84
CA ARG A 43 5.68 -4.58 20.65
C ARG A 43 5.70 -5.92 19.92
N ILE A 44 5.19 -5.93 18.70
CA ILE A 44 5.40 -7.05 17.78
C ILE A 44 6.87 -7.08 17.34
N ALA A 45 7.59 -8.16 17.62
CA ALA A 45 9.02 -8.28 17.31
C ALA A 45 9.29 -8.50 15.81
N ASP A 46 8.57 -9.45 15.21
CA ASP A 46 8.65 -9.73 13.77
C ASP A 46 7.60 -8.93 12.99
N LYS A 47 8.05 -7.92 12.24
CA LYS A 47 7.18 -7.04 11.45
C LYS A 47 6.78 -7.64 10.09
N LYS A 48 7.37 -8.77 9.71
CA LYS A 48 7.15 -9.45 8.41
C LYS A 48 6.26 -10.68 8.56
N ALA A 49 6.24 -11.31 9.73
CA ALA A 49 5.35 -12.42 10.05
C ALA A 49 3.91 -11.95 10.28
N ARG A 50 2.97 -12.87 10.07
CA ARG A 50 1.58 -12.71 10.48
C ARG A 50 1.49 -12.46 11.99
N ASN A 51 0.64 -11.53 12.39
CA ASN A 51 0.32 -11.26 13.79
C ASN A 51 -1.18 -11.06 13.97
N ASP A 52 -1.64 -11.11 15.22
CA ASP A 52 -3.05 -10.97 15.58
C ASP A 52 -3.39 -9.55 16.07
N CYS A 53 -2.70 -8.53 15.53
CA CYS A 53 -2.97 -7.14 15.92
C CYS A 53 -4.41 -6.75 15.55
N GLU A 54 -5.22 -6.43 16.55
CA GLU A 54 -6.62 -6.00 16.40
C GLU A 54 -6.75 -4.63 15.73
N ARG A 55 -5.70 -3.80 15.80
CA ARG A 55 -5.62 -2.48 15.16
C ARG A 55 -5.07 -2.54 13.74
N PHE A 56 -4.96 -3.73 13.16
CA PHE A 56 -4.45 -3.89 11.81
C PHE A 56 -5.42 -3.31 10.77
N SER A 57 -4.89 -2.55 9.84
CA SER A 57 -5.60 -2.04 8.67
C SER A 57 -4.69 -2.20 7.46
N LEU A 58 -5.13 -2.96 6.45
CA LEU A 58 -4.31 -3.25 5.28
C LEU A 58 -4.06 -1.97 4.47
N MET A 59 -2.79 -1.67 4.19
CA MET A 59 -2.42 -0.63 3.25
C MET A 59 -2.73 -1.09 1.83
N VAL A 60 -3.61 -0.37 1.14
CA VAL A 60 -3.95 -0.60 -0.27
C VAL A 60 -3.35 0.52 -1.10
N THR A 61 -2.34 0.19 -1.91
CA THR A 61 -1.79 1.10 -2.92
C THR A 61 -2.43 0.79 -4.26
N VAL A 62 -3.18 1.76 -4.80
CA VAL A 62 -3.73 1.66 -6.16
C VAL A 62 -2.79 2.42 -7.08
N GLU A 63 -2.06 1.70 -7.92
CA GLU A 63 -1.34 2.31 -9.03
C GLU A 63 -2.35 2.83 -10.06
N ARG A 64 -2.34 4.15 -10.27
CA ARG A 64 -3.15 4.76 -11.33
C ARG A 64 -2.42 4.53 -12.63
N ASP A 65 -2.95 3.64 -13.46
CA ASP A 65 -2.56 3.50 -14.86
C ASP A 65 -2.65 4.86 -15.57
N THR A 66 -1.49 5.48 -15.83
CA THR A 66 -1.36 6.66 -16.69
C THR A 66 -1.18 6.27 -18.16
N SER A 67 -1.43 5.01 -18.50
CA SER A 67 -1.50 4.43 -19.84
C SER A 67 -2.77 4.90 -20.57
N GLY A 68 -3.01 6.21 -20.58
CA GLY A 68 -4.16 6.87 -21.18
C GLY A 68 -3.73 8.06 -22.01
N GLY A 69 -3.18 7.78 -23.20
CA GLY A 69 -2.92 8.76 -24.25
C GLY A 69 -1.43 9.07 -24.42
N SER A 70 -0.90 8.79 -25.61
CA SER A 70 0.36 9.36 -26.07
C SER A 70 0.23 10.89 -26.12
N VAL A 71 0.46 11.57 -24.99
CA VAL A 71 0.62 13.02 -24.99
C VAL A 71 1.86 13.29 -25.83
N ARG A 72 1.68 13.83 -27.03
CA ARG A 72 2.82 14.26 -27.84
C ARG A 72 3.60 15.29 -27.02
N PRO A 73 4.93 15.28 -27.04
CA PRO A 73 5.72 16.25 -26.28
C PRO A 73 5.33 17.72 -26.53
N GLU A 74 4.75 18.04 -27.69
CA GLU A 74 4.21 19.37 -28.00
C GLU A 74 2.94 19.71 -27.20
N ASP A 75 2.03 18.74 -27.02
CA ASP A 75 0.77 18.92 -26.30
C ASP A 75 1.00 19.15 -24.80
N ALA A 76 2.02 18.50 -24.24
CA ALA A 76 2.46 18.77 -22.88
C ALA A 76 2.91 20.23 -22.73
N ARG A 77 3.79 20.72 -23.61
CA ARG A 77 4.35 22.09 -23.54
C ARG A 77 3.27 23.16 -23.76
N ARG A 78 2.31 22.90 -24.64
CA ARG A 78 1.19 23.81 -24.88
C ARG A 78 0.24 23.88 -23.68
N SER A 79 -0.09 22.72 -23.10
CA SER A 79 -0.94 22.63 -21.90
C SER A 79 -0.31 23.33 -20.71
N PHE A 80 0.98 23.12 -20.45
CA PHE A 80 1.71 23.86 -19.40
C PHE A 80 1.72 25.38 -19.66
N GLY A 81 1.97 25.81 -20.89
CA GLY A 81 1.99 27.24 -21.23
C GLY A 81 0.64 27.95 -21.06
N ASN A 82 -0.48 27.22 -21.15
CA ASN A 82 -1.82 27.80 -20.97
C ASN A 82 -2.22 27.95 -19.50
N LEU A 83 -1.66 27.12 -18.59
CA LEU A 83 -1.94 27.21 -17.15
C LEU A 83 -1.39 28.48 -16.51
N PHE A 84 -0.32 29.04 -17.08
CA PHE A 84 0.35 30.25 -16.56
C PHE A 84 0.00 31.52 -17.32
N LYS A 85 -0.94 31.46 -18.28
CA LYS A 85 -1.39 32.65 -19.02
C LYS A 85 -2.60 33.26 -18.32
N LYS A 86 -2.38 34.46 -17.77
CA LYS A 86 -3.40 35.44 -17.40
C LYS A 86 -3.51 36.50 -18.50
#